data_AF-A0A1Q5PYZ3-F1
#
_entry.id   AF-A0A1Q5PYZ3-F1
#
_cell.length_a   1.000
_cell.length_b   1.000
_cell.length_c   1.000
_cell.angle_alpha   90.00
_cell.angle_beta   90.00
_cell.angle_gamma   90.00
#
_symmetry.space_group_name_H-M   'P 1'
#
loop_
_entity.id
_entity.type
_entity.pdbx_description
1 polymer ?
#
loop_
_entity_poly.entity_id
_entity_poly.type
_entity_poly.pdbx_seq_one_letter_code
_entity_poly.pdbx_strand_id
1 'polypeptide(L)'
;MAERLDTPLPRRRLRLPRIDLESDAVGHAAEGIARFSGTPKFLIYLSIFCVAWIGWNTLGPDHLRFDRAELGFTALTLMLSLQASYAAPLILLAQNRQDDRDRVTAESDRQRAERALADTEYLTREIASLRMAMQDVATRDFVRSELRALLEEIVQAQQTEADPESEAEA
;
A
#
# COMPACT_ATOMS: atom_id res chain seq x y z
N MET A 1 -1.75 -7.81 69.61
CA MET A 1 -3.00 -7.34 68.97
C MET A 1 -2.57 -6.46 67.81
N ALA A 2 -2.44 -7.03 66.60
CA ALA A 2 -1.87 -6.34 65.45
C ALA A 2 -2.98 -5.62 64.68
N GLU A 3 -2.83 -4.31 64.58
CA GLU A 3 -3.72 -3.36 63.94
C GLU A 3 -3.64 -3.51 62.41
N ARG A 4 -4.77 -3.89 61.79
CA ARG A 4 -4.89 -4.02 60.33
C ARG A 4 -4.95 -2.63 59.70
N LEU A 5 -3.79 -2.11 59.34
CA LEU A 5 -3.59 -0.85 58.62
C LEU A 5 -3.36 -1.07 57.11
N ASP A 6 -4.16 -1.93 56.50
CA ASP A 6 -4.13 -2.13 55.04
C ASP A 6 -5.54 -2.20 54.48
N THR A 7 -6.14 -1.04 54.28
CA THR A 7 -7.29 -0.90 53.39
C THR A 7 -6.96 0.23 52.43
N PRO A 8 -6.55 -0.05 51.18
CA PRO A 8 -6.30 1.02 50.23
C PRO A 8 -7.62 1.74 49.96
N LEU A 9 -7.68 3.01 50.34
CA LEU A 9 -8.80 3.91 50.05
C LEU A 9 -9.13 3.84 48.55
N PRO A 10 -10.42 3.75 48.17
CA PRO A 10 -10.81 3.72 46.77
C PRO A 10 -10.38 5.03 46.11
N ARG A 11 -9.39 4.94 45.23
CA ARG A 11 -8.89 6.05 44.43
C ARG A 11 -10.06 6.55 43.57
N ARG A 12 -10.72 7.61 44.03
CA ARG A 12 -11.83 8.29 43.36
C ARG A 12 -11.34 8.68 41.98
N ARG A 13 -11.64 7.85 40.97
CA ARG A 13 -11.32 8.13 39.58
C ARG A 13 -12.09 9.39 39.23
N LEU A 14 -11.38 10.51 39.13
CA LEU A 14 -11.90 11.73 38.53
C LEU A 14 -12.38 11.34 37.13
N ARG A 15 -13.70 11.23 36.97
CA ARG A 15 -14.35 11.16 35.67
C ARG A 15 -14.29 12.56 35.08
N LEU A 16 -13.12 12.93 34.56
CA LEU A 16 -13.05 14.06 33.64
C LEU A 16 -13.91 13.68 32.42
N PRO A 17 -14.81 14.56 31.97
CA PRO A 17 -15.50 14.35 30.71
C PRO A 17 -14.43 14.22 29.63
N ARG A 18 -14.40 13.07 28.94
CA ARG A 18 -13.63 12.92 27.71
C ARG A 18 -14.26 13.89 26.74
N ILE A 19 -13.63 15.04 26.54
CA ILE A 19 -14.00 15.92 25.45
C ILE A 19 -13.46 15.18 24.23
N ASP A 20 -14.30 14.33 23.65
CA ASP A 20 -14.11 13.80 22.32
C ASP A 20 -14.34 14.99 21.38
N LEU A 21 -13.40 15.97 21.38
CA LEU A 21 -13.27 16.89 20.26
C LEU A 21 -13.20 15.97 19.05
N GLU A 22 -14.21 16.04 18.17
CA GLU A 22 -14.32 15.22 16.98
C GLU A 22 -12.95 15.13 16.29
N SER A 23 -12.27 14.01 16.54
CA SER A 23 -10.92 13.73 16.02
C SER A 23 -10.92 13.80 14.49
N ASP A 24 -12.08 13.57 13.88
CA ASP A 24 -12.30 13.74 12.46
C ASP A 24 -12.35 15.21 12.01
N ALA A 25 -12.98 16.13 12.74
CA ALA A 25 -13.02 17.54 12.33
C ALA A 25 -11.63 18.21 12.39
N VAL A 26 -10.90 17.97 13.49
CA VAL A 26 -9.51 18.45 13.65
C VAL A 26 -8.58 17.72 12.68
N GLY A 27 -8.79 16.42 12.45
CA GLY A 27 -8.02 15.62 11.50
C GLY A 27 -8.17 16.07 10.05
N HIS A 28 -9.40 16.37 9.60
CA HIS A 28 -9.65 16.90 8.27
C HIS A 28 -9.08 18.31 8.08
N ALA A 29 -9.18 19.17 9.10
CA ALA A 29 -8.54 20.48 9.06
C ALA A 29 -7.01 20.38 9.01
N ALA A 30 -6.41 19.48 9.79
CA ALA A 30 -4.97 19.23 9.79
C ALA A 30 -4.49 18.67 8.44
N GLU A 31 -5.23 17.75 7.82
CA GLU A 31 -4.92 17.22 6.48
C GLU A 31 -5.02 18.30 5.39
N GLY A 32 -5.97 19.24 5.51
CA GLY A 32 -6.04 20.41 4.64
C GLY A 32 -4.83 21.34 4.79
N ILE A 33 -4.47 21.65 6.04
CA ILE A 33 -3.32 22.53 6.36
C ILE A 33 -1.99 21.88 5.94
N ALA A 34 -1.81 20.58 6.16
CA ALA A 34 -0.60 19.87 5.77
C ALA A 34 -0.41 19.85 4.24
N ARG A 35 -1.48 19.60 3.47
CA ARG A 35 -1.44 19.67 2.00
C ARG A 35 -1.16 21.09 1.50
N PHE A 36 -1.74 22.10 2.15
CA PHE A 36 -1.50 23.50 1.80
C PHE A 36 -0.06 23.92 2.08
N SER A 37 0.46 23.64 3.29
CA SER A 37 1.84 23.95 3.70
C SER A 37 2.90 23.21 2.89
N GLY A 38 2.59 22.02 2.34
CA GLY A 38 3.48 21.26 1.47
C GLY A 38 3.55 21.74 0.01
N THR A 39 2.74 22.73 -0.39
CA THR A 39 2.67 23.22 -1.77
C THR A 39 3.62 24.42 -1.97
N PRO A 40 4.35 24.54 -3.10
CA PRO A 40 5.20 25.71 -3.40
C PRO A 40 4.48 27.07 -3.34
N LYS A 41 3.16 27.07 -3.57
CA LYS A 41 2.30 28.26 -3.47
C LYS A 41 2.29 28.87 -2.06
N PHE A 42 2.38 28.05 -1.00
CA PHE A 42 2.42 28.55 0.37
C PHE A 42 3.64 29.44 0.60
N LEU A 43 4.82 29.00 0.13
CA LEU A 43 6.05 29.77 0.22
C LEU A 43 5.94 31.12 -0.48
N ILE A 44 5.31 31.15 -1.66
CA ILE A 44 5.07 32.40 -2.42
C ILE A 44 4.21 33.36 -1.59
N TYR A 45 3.07 32.91 -1.05
CA TYR A 45 2.21 33.75 -0.23
C TYR A 45 2.92 34.24 1.04
N LEU A 46 3.68 33.37 1.71
CA LEU A 46 4.45 33.73 2.90
C LEU A 46 5.54 34.77 2.57
N SER A 47 6.24 34.62 1.45
CA SER A 47 7.23 35.60 0.98
C SER A 47 6.58 36.94 0.65
N ILE A 48 5.44 36.94 -0.06
CA ILE A 48 4.69 38.17 -0.36
C ILE A 48 4.25 38.85 0.95
N PHE A 49 3.75 38.09 1.91
CA PHE A 49 3.36 38.61 3.22
C PHE A 49 4.55 39.27 3.94
N CYS A 50 5.70 38.60 4.03
CA CYS A 50 6.90 39.15 4.64
C CYS A 50 7.38 40.44 3.95
N VAL A 51 7.41 40.44 2.62
CA VAL A 51 7.82 41.62 1.83
C VAL A 51 6.84 42.78 2.03
N ALA A 52 5.53 42.52 1.98
CA ALA A 52 4.51 43.52 2.20
C ALA A 52 4.57 44.09 3.63
N TRP A 53 4.80 43.24 4.63
CA TRP A 53 4.94 43.62 6.03
C TRP A 53 6.14 44.54 6.26
N ILE A 54 7.31 44.13 5.75
CA ILE A 54 8.54 44.92 5.81
C ILE A 54 8.34 46.23 5.07
N GLY A 55 7.76 46.20 3.86
CA GLY A 55 7.48 47.39 3.06
C GLY A 55 6.58 48.38 3.79
N TRP A 56 5.47 47.91 4.36
CA TRP A 56 4.53 48.72 5.12
C TRP A 56 5.17 49.35 6.37
N ASN A 57 5.90 48.57 7.16
CA ASN A 57 6.56 49.07 8.37
C ASN A 57 7.85 49.87 8.08
N THR A 58 8.33 49.89 6.84
CA THR A 58 9.50 50.70 6.43
C THR A 58 9.09 52.03 5.78
N LEU A 59 8.10 52.00 4.88
CA LEU A 59 7.70 53.12 4.04
C LEU A 59 6.40 53.80 4.53
N GLY A 60 5.65 53.17 5.45
CA GLY A 60 4.40 53.69 5.98
C GLY A 60 4.57 54.89 6.91
N PRO A 61 3.49 55.62 7.20
CA PRO A 61 3.53 56.79 8.08
C PRO A 61 3.98 56.44 9.50
N ASP A 62 4.83 57.25 10.12
CA ASP A 62 5.47 56.94 11.42
C ASP A 62 4.50 56.61 12.57
N HIS A 63 3.27 57.12 12.51
CA HIS A 63 2.23 56.84 13.51
C HIS A 63 1.53 55.48 13.31
N LEU A 64 1.66 54.83 12.15
CA LEU A 64 1.08 53.52 11.83
C LEU A 64 2.11 52.39 11.81
N ARG A 65 3.40 52.72 12.01
CA ARG A 65 4.51 51.75 12.08
C ARG A 65 4.56 51.14 13.48
N PHE A 66 4.05 49.93 13.62
CA PHE A 66 4.07 49.20 14.89
C PHE A 66 5.28 48.25 14.99
N ASP A 67 5.82 47.77 13.88
CA ASP A 67 6.97 46.86 13.85
C ASP A 67 8.21 47.54 13.26
N ARG A 68 8.96 48.26 14.11
CA ARG A 68 10.03 49.16 13.66
C ARG A 68 11.24 48.41 13.10
N ALA A 69 11.79 48.91 12.01
CA ALA A 69 13.01 48.37 11.39
C ALA A 69 14.24 48.44 12.32
N GLU A 70 14.31 49.46 13.20
CA GLU A 70 15.39 49.61 14.20
C GLU A 70 15.45 48.45 15.19
N LEU A 71 14.31 47.83 15.49
CA LEU A 71 14.17 46.67 16.38
C LEU A 71 14.23 45.34 15.60
N GLY A 72 14.59 45.40 14.31
CA GLY A 72 14.74 44.22 13.46
C GLY A 72 13.44 43.46 13.18
N PHE A 73 12.28 44.15 13.15
CA PHE A 73 10.97 43.52 12.96
C PHE A 73 10.64 42.45 14.03
N THR A 74 10.70 42.86 15.30
CA THR A 74 10.46 41.96 16.44
C THR A 74 9.07 41.32 16.37
N ALA A 75 8.03 42.06 15.96
CA ALA A 75 6.68 41.50 15.90
C ALA A 75 6.55 40.43 14.81
N LEU A 76 7.11 40.67 13.61
CA LEU A 76 7.20 39.67 12.55
C LEU A 76 7.94 38.42 13.03
N THR A 77 9.06 38.60 13.71
CA THR A 77 9.88 37.50 14.23
C THR A 77 9.13 36.65 15.25
N LEU A 78 8.44 37.28 16.20
CA LEU A 78 7.61 36.59 17.20
C LEU A 78 6.45 35.84 16.53
N MET A 79 5.84 36.42 15.51
CA MET A 79 4.75 35.77 14.78
C MET A 79 5.24 34.55 14.00
N LEU A 80 6.38 34.65 13.30
CA LEU A 80 6.96 33.52 12.55
C LEU A 80 7.42 32.40 13.49
N SER A 81 7.99 32.72 14.65
CA SER A 81 8.40 31.69 15.62
C SER A 81 7.19 30.97 16.23
N LEU A 82 6.11 31.69 16.54
CA LEU A 82 4.86 31.10 16.98
C LEU A 82 4.24 30.22 15.90
N GLN A 83 4.24 30.68 14.64
CA GLN A 83 3.71 29.93 13.51
C GLN A 83 4.43 28.58 13.34
N ALA A 84 5.75 28.57 13.43
CA ALA A 84 6.53 27.34 13.37
C ALA A 84 6.21 26.40 14.55
N SER A 85 6.10 26.94 15.77
CA SER A 85 5.80 26.16 16.97
C SER A 85 4.43 25.48 16.94
N TYR A 86 3.40 26.16 16.41
CA TYR A 86 2.05 25.59 16.30
C TYR A 86 1.85 24.71 15.06
N ALA A 87 2.63 24.93 13.99
CA ALA A 87 2.58 24.07 12.81
C ALA A 87 3.05 22.64 13.11
N ALA A 88 4.10 22.47 13.92
CA ALA A 88 4.65 21.15 14.26
C ALA A 88 3.63 20.14 14.83
N PRO A 89 2.84 20.46 15.89
CA PRO A 89 1.85 19.52 16.41
C PRO A 89 0.71 19.26 15.43
N LEU A 90 0.28 20.25 14.64
CA LEU A 90 -0.76 20.04 13.63
C LEU A 90 -0.29 19.11 12.50
N ILE A 91 0.95 19.27 12.06
CA ILE A 91 1.56 18.40 11.05
C ILE A 91 1.65 16.97 11.61
N LEU A 92 2.05 16.80 12.88
CA LEU A 92 2.10 15.49 13.52
C LEU A 92 0.73 14.81 13.57
N LEU A 93 -0.35 15.55 13.86
CA LEU A 93 -1.71 15.00 13.81
C LEU A 93 -2.11 14.57 12.39
N ALA A 94 -1.73 15.34 11.37
CA ALA A 94 -1.97 14.98 9.97
C ALA A 94 -1.17 13.73 9.56
N GLN A 95 0.09 13.63 10.01
CA GLN A 95 0.99 12.51 9.73
C GLN A 95 0.48 11.21 10.36
N ASN A 96 0.08 11.20 11.63
CA ASN A 96 -0.47 10.01 12.28
C ASN A 96 -1.64 9.41 11.49
N ARG A 97 -2.51 10.25 10.90
CA ARG A 97 -3.62 9.78 10.07
C ARG A 97 -3.20 9.27 8.70
N GLN A 98 -2.17 9.87 8.09
CA GLN A 98 -1.61 9.34 6.83
C GLN A 98 -0.98 7.96 7.08
N ASP A 99 -0.21 7.82 8.15
CA ASP A 99 0.43 6.57 8.56
C ASP A 99 -0.62 5.47 8.83
N ASP A 100 -1.74 5.80 9.47
CA ASP A 100 -2.84 4.85 9.70
C ASP A 100 -3.46 4.35 8.38
N ARG A 101 -3.66 5.22 7.38
CA ARG A 101 -4.18 4.83 6.06
C ARG A 101 -3.17 4.00 5.27
N ASP A 102 -1.90 4.41 5.32
CA ASP A 102 -0.80 3.72 4.64
C ASP A 102 -0.63 2.31 5.21
N ARG A 103 -0.78 2.17 6.53
CA ARG A 103 -0.81 0.87 7.19
C ARG A 103 -1.93 -0.03 6.68
N VAL A 104 -3.17 0.45 6.64
CA VAL A 104 -4.31 -0.34 6.15
C VAL A 104 -4.11 -0.75 4.69
N THR A 105 -3.59 0.16 3.87
CA THR A 105 -3.27 -0.12 2.46
C THR A 105 -2.20 -1.20 2.35
N ALA A 106 -1.11 -1.09 3.13
CA ALA A 106 -0.04 -2.08 3.15
C ALA A 106 -0.51 -3.46 3.64
N GLU A 107 -1.39 -3.52 4.65
CA GLU A 107 -1.99 -4.77 5.12
C GLU A 107 -2.87 -5.41 4.03
N SER A 108 -3.66 -4.61 3.30
CA SER A 108 -4.47 -5.09 2.17
C SER A 108 -3.61 -5.63 1.04
N ASP A 109 -2.55 -4.91 0.67
CA ASP A 109 -1.63 -5.32 -0.39
C ASP A 109 -0.88 -6.59 -0.02
N ARG A 110 -0.50 -6.75 1.26
CA ARG A 110 0.10 -7.99 1.75
C ARG A 110 -0.86 -9.18 1.61
N GLN A 111 -2.12 -9.04 2.01
CA GLN A 111 -3.11 -10.10 1.83
C GLN A 111 -3.35 -10.44 0.35
N ARG A 112 -3.36 -9.44 -0.54
CA ARG A 112 -3.48 -9.67 -1.98
C ARG A 112 -2.29 -10.43 -2.53
N ALA A 113 -1.07 -10.08 -2.11
CA ALA A 113 0.14 -10.80 -2.51
C ALA A 113 0.13 -12.26 -2.05
N GLU A 114 -0.31 -12.53 -0.82
CA GLU A 114 -0.46 -13.90 -0.30
C GLU A 114 -1.48 -14.71 -1.12
N ARG A 115 -2.63 -14.12 -1.47
CA ARG A 115 -3.62 -14.76 -2.36
C ARG A 115 -3.06 -15.01 -3.76
N ALA A 116 -2.36 -14.04 -4.34
CA ALA A 116 -1.77 -14.18 -5.66
C ALA A 116 -0.70 -15.29 -5.71
N LEU A 117 0.09 -15.45 -4.64
CA LEU A 117 1.03 -16.57 -4.51
C LEU A 117 0.28 -17.91 -4.45
N ALA A 118 -0.79 -18.01 -3.66
CA ALA A 118 -1.60 -19.21 -3.57
C ALA A 118 -2.28 -19.56 -4.90
N ASP A 119 -2.81 -18.58 -5.62
CA ASP A 119 -3.42 -18.77 -6.95
C ASP A 119 -2.37 -19.24 -7.96
N THR A 120 -1.14 -18.71 -7.89
CA THR A 120 -0.04 -19.14 -8.75
C THR A 120 0.39 -20.57 -8.45
N GLU A 121 0.49 -20.94 -7.18
CA GLU A 121 0.78 -22.32 -6.77
C GLU A 121 -0.32 -23.28 -7.25
N TYR A 122 -1.58 -22.88 -7.10
CA TYR A 122 -2.73 -23.65 -7.57
C TYR A 122 -2.68 -23.86 -9.08
N LEU A 123 -2.52 -22.79 -9.86
CA LEU A 123 -2.40 -22.86 -11.32
C LEU A 123 -1.20 -23.72 -11.74
N THR A 124 -0.07 -23.63 -11.04
CA THR A 124 1.11 -24.45 -11.33
C THR A 124 0.83 -25.94 -11.11
N ARG A 125 0.10 -26.27 -10.03
CA ARG A 125 -0.32 -27.65 -9.74
C ARG A 125 -1.31 -28.17 -10.78
N GLU A 126 -2.26 -27.35 -11.22
CA GLU A 126 -3.21 -27.72 -12.28
C GLU A 126 -2.55 -27.85 -13.65
N ILE A 127 -1.53 -27.03 -13.97
CA ILE A 127 -0.76 -27.19 -15.21
C ILE A 127 0.03 -28.50 -15.17
N ALA A 128 0.58 -28.87 -14.01
CA ALA A 128 1.29 -30.14 -13.84
C ALA A 128 0.36 -31.35 -14.00
N SER A 129 -0.85 -31.31 -13.43
CA SER A 129 -1.86 -32.37 -13.57
C SER A 129 -2.31 -32.49 -15.04
N LEU A 130 -2.58 -31.36 -15.70
CA LEU A 130 -2.95 -31.31 -17.11
C LEU A 130 -1.85 -31.88 -18.01
N ARG A 131 -0.59 -31.55 -17.74
CA ARG A 131 0.57 -32.08 -18.49
C ARG A 131 0.65 -33.61 -18.38
N MET A 132 0.47 -34.17 -17.18
CA MET A 132 0.50 -35.63 -16.98
C MET A 132 -0.63 -36.31 -17.77
N ALA A 133 -1.84 -35.76 -17.72
CA ALA A 133 -2.99 -36.27 -18.48
C ALA A 133 -2.72 -36.27 -20.00
N MET A 134 -2.08 -35.22 -20.54
CA MET A 134 -1.70 -35.19 -21.95
C MET A 134 -0.65 -36.25 -22.33
N GLN A 135 0.33 -36.52 -21.44
CA GLN A 135 1.35 -37.55 -21.69
C GLN A 135 0.76 -38.96 -21.75
N ASP A 136 -0.24 -39.26 -20.93
CA ASP A 136 -0.91 -40.57 -20.92
C ASP A 136 -1.68 -40.82 -22.22
N VAL A 137 -2.39 -39.79 -22.73
CA VAL A 137 -3.09 -39.86 -24.03
C VAL A 137 -2.10 -40.09 -25.18
N ALA A 138 -0.98 -39.37 -25.21
CA ALA A 138 0.05 -39.54 -26.23
C ALA A 138 0.64 -40.97 -26.22
N THR A 139 0.88 -41.53 -25.02
CA THR A 139 1.40 -42.90 -24.87
C THR A 139 0.40 -43.93 -25.38
N ARG A 140 -0.89 -43.77 -25.06
CA ARG A 140 -1.94 -44.67 -25.52
C ARG A 140 -2.07 -44.68 -27.04
N ASP A 141 -2.04 -43.51 -27.67
CA ASP A 141 -2.15 -43.42 -29.13
C ASP A 141 -0.92 -44.02 -29.83
N PHE A 142 0.28 -43.83 -29.27
CA PHE A 142 1.50 -44.48 -29.74
C PHE A 142 1.43 -46.01 -29.62
N VAL A 143 1.07 -46.54 -28.44
CA VAL A 143 0.92 -48.00 -28.26
C VAL A 143 -0.13 -48.56 -29.23
N ARG A 144 -1.22 -47.83 -29.45
CA ARG A 144 -2.26 -48.23 -30.42
C ARG A 144 -1.74 -48.25 -31.85
N SER A 145 -0.91 -47.28 -32.27
CA SER A 145 -0.34 -47.27 -33.62
C SER A 145 0.65 -48.40 -33.83
N GLU A 146 1.53 -48.66 -32.84
CA GLU A 146 2.49 -49.77 -32.91
C GLU A 146 1.79 -51.13 -32.96
N LEU A 147 0.76 -51.33 -32.14
CA LEU A 147 -0.04 -52.57 -32.19
C LEU A 147 -0.70 -52.77 -33.54
N ARG A 148 -1.21 -51.70 -34.18
CA ARG A 148 -1.78 -51.80 -35.53
C ARG A 148 -0.72 -52.13 -36.57
N ALA A 149 0.43 -51.48 -36.52
CA ALA A 149 1.54 -51.71 -37.46
C ALA A 149 2.03 -53.17 -37.38
N LEU A 150 2.26 -53.70 -36.18
CA LEU A 150 2.67 -55.10 -35.98
C LEU A 150 1.61 -56.09 -36.46
N LEU A 151 0.33 -55.78 -36.24
CA LEU A 151 -0.78 -56.64 -36.68
C LEU A 151 -0.88 -56.67 -38.21
N GLU A 152 -0.66 -55.52 -38.85
CA GLU A 152 -0.62 -55.39 -40.31
C GLU A 152 0.58 -56.16 -40.91
N GLU A 153 1.74 -56.10 -40.27
CA GLU A 153 2.94 -56.87 -40.65
C GLU A 153 2.69 -58.39 -40.59
N ILE A 154 2.06 -58.89 -39.51
CA ILE A 154 1.72 -60.32 -39.37
C ILE A 154 0.71 -60.76 -40.44
N VAL A 155 -0.30 -59.93 -40.72
CA VAL A 155 -1.31 -60.23 -41.75
C VAL A 155 -0.66 -60.29 -43.13
N GLN A 156 0.25 -59.36 -43.45
CA GLN A 156 1.02 -59.41 -44.70
C GLN A 156 1.90 -60.65 -44.80
N ALA A 157 2.61 -61.02 -43.74
CA ALA A 157 3.46 -62.20 -43.73
C ALA A 157 2.66 -63.48 -44.02
N GLN A 158 1.46 -63.62 -43.45
CA GLN A 158 0.57 -64.77 -43.73
C GLN A 158 0.02 -64.75 -45.16
N GLN A 159 -0.27 -63.58 -45.73
CA GLN A 159 -0.72 -63.48 -47.12
C GLN A 159 0.37 -63.88 -48.11
N THR A 160 1.63 -63.46 -47.86
CA THR A 160 2.78 -63.86 -48.68
C THR A 160 3.04 -65.37 -48.59
N GLU A 161 2.86 -65.98 -47.42
CA GLU A 161 3.04 -67.44 -47.24
C GLU A 161 1.89 -68.26 -47.85
N ALA A 162 0.70 -67.67 -47.98
CA ALA A 162 -0.48 -68.29 -48.59
C ALA A 162 -0.54 -68.15 -50.13
N ASP A 163 0.37 -67.38 -50.75
CA ASP A 163 0.45 -67.19 -52.21
C ASP A 163 1.76 -67.74 -52.82
N PRO A 164 2.05 -69.06 -52.71
CA PRO A 164 3.19 -69.67 -53.40
C PRO A 164 2.91 -69.96 -54.90
N GLU A 165 1.73 -69.65 -55.44
CA GLU A 165 1.34 -70.02 -56.81
C GLU A 165 1.53 -68.91 -57.87
N SER A 166 1.89 -67.67 -57.49
CA SER A 166 2.03 -66.55 -58.43
C SER A 166 3.46 -66.35 -59.01
N GLU A 167 4.52 -66.93 -58.40
CA GLU A 167 5.90 -66.81 -58.92
C GLU A 167 6.32 -67.94 -59.90
N ALA A 168 5.44 -68.91 -60.20
CA ALA A 168 5.76 -70.02 -61.11
C ALA A 168 5.43 -69.76 -62.61
N GLU A 169 4.94 -68.57 -62.98
CA GLU A 169 4.49 -68.25 -64.36
C GLU A 169 5.27 -67.13 -65.10
N ALA A 170 6.55 -66.90 -64.79
CA ALA A 170 7.43 -66.03 -65.60
C ALA A 170 8.72 -66.75 -66.03
#